data_AF-A0A6L3X0S7-F1
#
_entry.id   AF-A0A6L3X0S7-F1
#
_cell.length_a   1.000
_cell.length_b   1.000
_cell.length_c   1.000
_cell.angle_alpha   90.00
_cell.angle_beta   90.00
_cell.angle_gamma   90.00
#
_symmetry.space_group_name_H-M   'P 1'
#
loop_
_entity.id
_entity.type
_entity.pdbx_description
1 polymer ?
#
loop_
_entity_poly.entity_id
_entity_poly.type
_entity_poly.pdbx_seq_one_letter_code
_entity_poly.pdbx_strand_id
1 'polypeptide(L)' 'MKELMVVAIGGNSIIKDNASQSIEHQAQAVKAVAESVLEMLASDYDIVLTHGNGPQVGLDLRRAENAHE' A
#
# COMPACT_ATOMS: atom_id res chain seq x y z
N MET A 1 11.68 16.42 21.37
CA MET A 1 10.77 15.33 20.98
C MET A 1 10.44 15.56 19.53
N LYS A 2 10.48 14.50 18.72
CA LYS A 2 10.02 14.58 17.32
C LYS A 2 8.52 14.78 17.29
N GLU A 3 8.01 15.44 16.26
CA GLU A 3 6.56 15.52 16.04
C GLU A 3 6.06 14.19 15.47
N LEU A 4 4.90 13.73 15.96
CA LEU A 4 4.25 12.51 15.46
C LEU A 4 3.39 12.86 14.24
N MET A 5 3.67 12.23 13.10
CA MET A 5 2.89 12.34 11.89
C MET A 5 2.19 11.02 11.56
N VAL A 6 0.87 11.10 11.32
CA VAL A 6 0.07 9.96 10.87
C VAL A 6 -0.17 10.09 9.37
N VAL A 7 0.28 9.10 8.62
CA VAL A 7 0.16 9.05 7.15
C VAL A 7 -0.80 7.93 6.79
N ALA A 8 -1.84 8.26 6.02
CA ALA A 8 -2.81 7.30 5.49
C ALA A 8 -2.75 7.27 3.97
N ILE A 9 -2.39 6.12 3.40
CA ILE A 9 -2.36 5.91 1.95
C ILE A 9 -3.58 5.12 1.47
N GLY A 10 -3.97 5.32 0.22
CA GLY A 10 -5.04 4.53 -0.39
C GLY A 10 -4.61 3.10 -0.71
N GLY A 11 -5.53 2.14 -0.73
CA GLY A 11 -5.23 0.78 -1.20
C GLY A 11 -4.82 0.75 -2.69
N ASN A 12 -5.22 1.77 -3.45
CA ASN A 12 -4.80 1.95 -4.85
C ASN A 12 -3.32 2.34 -4.99
N SER A 13 -2.67 2.76 -3.90
CA SER A 13 -1.22 2.97 -3.87
C SER A 13 -0.43 1.67 -3.87
N ILE A 14 -1.09 0.53 -3.62
CA ILE A 14 -0.49 -0.81 -3.59
C ILE A 14 -0.91 -1.62 -4.83
N ILE A 15 -2.21 -1.60 -5.19
CA ILE A 15 -2.71 -2.16 -6.47
C ILE A 15 -3.27 -1.00 -7.30
N LYS A 16 -2.55 -0.60 -8.36
CA LYS A 16 -2.87 0.61 -9.12
C LYS A 16 -4.11 0.46 -10.00
N ASP A 17 -4.27 -0.71 -10.61
CA ASP A 17 -5.36 -1.05 -11.51
C ASP A 17 -5.50 -2.58 -11.65
N ASN A 18 -6.52 -3.02 -12.39
CA ASN A 18 -6.82 -4.43 -12.62
C ASN A 18 -5.77 -5.16 -13.47
N ALA A 19 -4.96 -4.45 -14.26
CA ALA A 19 -3.87 -5.04 -15.04
C ALA A 19 -2.60 -5.25 -14.20
N SER A 20 -2.47 -4.53 -13.08
CA SER A 20 -1.28 -4.44 -12.25
C SER A 20 -1.43 -5.15 -10.90
N GLN A 21 -1.95 -6.38 -10.91
CA GLN A 21 -2.29 -7.13 -9.69
C GLN A 21 -1.20 -8.10 -9.21
N SER A 22 -0.15 -8.34 -10.02
CA SER A 22 0.91 -9.28 -9.65
C SER A 22 1.71 -8.81 -8.42
N ILE A 23 2.37 -9.74 -7.74
CA ILE A 23 3.20 -9.41 -6.57
C ILE A 23 4.31 -8.42 -6.95
N GLU A 24 4.88 -8.54 -8.14
CA GLU A 24 5.92 -7.65 -8.66
C GLU A 24 5.40 -6.21 -8.83
N HIS A 25 4.20 -6.05 -9.40
CA HIS A 25 3.57 -4.73 -9.55
C HIS A 25 3.27 -4.10 -8.18
N GLN A 26 2.78 -4.90 -7.23
CA GLN A 26 2.50 -4.44 -5.87
C GLN A 26 3.80 -4.03 -5.15
N ALA A 27 4.87 -4.81 -5.28
CA ALA A 27 6.17 -4.50 -4.69
C ALA A 27 6.75 -3.19 -5.26
N GLN A 28 6.64 -2.98 -6.58
CA GLN A 28 7.04 -1.72 -7.21
C GLN A 28 6.21 -0.53 -6.72
N ALA A 29 4.89 -0.71 -6.56
CA ALA A 29 4.01 0.34 -6.07
C ALA A 29 4.32 0.71 -4.60
N VAL A 30 4.51 -0.29 -3.73
CA VAL A 30 4.90 -0.09 -2.33
C VAL A 30 6.26 0.59 -2.23
N LYS A 31 7.22 0.23 -3.09
CA LYS A 31 8.53 0.89 -3.12
C LYS A 31 8.41 2.40 -3.41
N ALA A 32 7.59 2.78 -4.39
CA ALA A 32 7.34 4.19 -4.70
C ALA A 32 6.70 4.94 -3.52
N VAL A 33 5.79 4.31 -2.79
CA VAL A 33 5.23 4.90 -1.55
C VAL A 33 6.31 5.05 -0.48
N ALA A 34 7.15 4.03 -0.31
CA ALA A 34 8.21 4.03 0.69
C ALA A 34 9.22 5.15 0.45
N GLU A 35 9.52 5.50 -0.80
CA GLU A 35 10.37 6.64 -1.16
C GLU A 35 9.83 7.96 -0.56
N SER A 36 8.52 8.21 -0.66
CA SER A 36 7.90 9.40 -0.03
C SER A 36 7.93 9.36 1.50
N VAL A 37 7.79 8.18 2.11
CA VAL A 37 7.86 8.04 3.59
C VAL A 37 9.28 8.24 4.10
N LEU A 38 10.30 7.83 3.33
CA LEU A 38 11.71 8.03 3.69
C LEU A 38 12.08 9.52 3.74
N GLU A 39 11.53 10.35 2.85
CA GLU A 39 11.72 11.81 2.89
C GLU A 39 11.16 12.43 4.17
N MET A 40 10.01 11.93 4.64
CA MET A 40 9.40 12.33 5.91
C MET A 40 10.25 11.91 7.11
N LEU A 41 10.78 10.68 7.10
CA LEU A 41 11.69 10.19 8.15
C LEU A 41 12.98 11.02 8.21
N ALA A 42 13.51 11.42 7.05
CA ALA A 42 14.68 12.29 6.94
C ALA A 42 14.42 13.70 7.49
N SER A 43 13.15 14.11 7.58
CA SER A 43 12.71 15.42 8.10
C SER A 43 12.45 15.43 9.62
N ASP A 44 12.92 14.41 10.35
CA ASP A 44 12.88 14.29 11.81
C ASP A 44 11.48 14.10 12.44
N TYR A 45 10.54 13.48 11.70
CA TYR A 45 9.24 13.07 12.23
C TYR A 45 9.25 11.63 12.76
N ASP A 46 8.45 11.35 13.79
CA ASP A 46 8.00 9.99 14.11
C ASP A 46 6.77 9.68 13.25
N ILE A 47 6.72 8.49 12.61
CA ILE A 47 5.68 8.19 11.63
C ILE A 47 4.83 6.99 12.05
N VAL A 48 3.52 7.16 11.96
CA VAL A 48 2.54 6.06 11.91
C VAL A 48 2.01 5.98 10.49
N LEU A 49 2.34 4.90 9.77
CA LEU A 49 1.87 4.65 8.42
C LEU A 49 0.69 3.66 8.43
N THR A 50 -0.39 4.02 7.77
CA THR A 50 -1.60 3.21 7.61
C THR A 50 -2.00 3.16 6.14
N HIS A 51 -2.81 2.17 5.75
CA HIS A 51 -3.30 2.07 4.38
C HIS A 51 -4.72 1.52 4.30
N GLY A 52 -5.43 1.87 3.22
CA GLY A 52 -6.63 1.13 2.79
C GLY A 52 -6.27 -0.21 2.15
N ASN A 53 -7.21 -1.16 2.12
CA ASN A 53 -6.98 -2.52 1.59
C ASN A 53 -8.06 -3.02 0.61
N GLY A 54 -8.92 -2.13 0.09
CA GLY A 54 -10.06 -2.50 -0.75
C GLY A 54 -9.71 -3.36 -1.97
N PRO A 55 -8.78 -2.93 -2.85
CA PRO A 55 -8.35 -3.73 -3.99
C PRO A 55 -7.77 -5.09 -3.60
N GLN A 56 -7.04 -5.17 -2.48
CA GLN A 56 -6.35 -6.36 -2.01
C GLN A 56 -7.36 -7.42 -1.54
N VAL A 57 -8.27 -7.02 -0.65
CA VAL A 57 -9.36 -7.89 -0.19
C VAL A 57 -10.28 -8.30 -1.34
N GLY A 58 -10.54 -7.39 -2.28
CA GLY A 58 -11.30 -7.72 -3.49
C GLY A 58 -10.62 -8.79 -4.33
N LEU A 59 -9.31 -8.70 -4.54
CA LEU A 59 -8.53 -9.70 -5.28
C LEU A 59 -8.52 -11.06 -4.56
N ASP A 60 -8.35 -11.07 -3.24
CA ASP A 60 -8.37 -12.29 -2.44
C ASP A 60 -9.74 -12.98 -2.48
N LEU A 61 -10.83 -12.20 -2.42
CA LEU A 61 -12.19 -12.72 -2.58
C LEU A 61 -12.37 -13.39 -3.95
N ARG A 62 -11.96 -12.73 -5.04
CA ARG A 62 -12.07 -13.30 -6.39
C ARG A 62 -11.26 -14.59 -6.56
N ARG A 63 -10.08 -14.67 -5.93
CA ARG A 63 -9.28 -15.90 -5.92
C ARG A 63 -9.98 -17.03 -5.19
N ALA A 64 -10.65 -16.73 -4.07
CA ALA A 64 -11.41 -17.71 -3.32
C ALA A 64 -12.63 -18.22 -4.11
N GLU A 65 -13.35 -17.32 -4.79
CA GLU A 65 -14.48 -17.67 -5.68
C GLU A 65 -14.03 -18.63 -6.79
N ASN A 66 -12.97 -18.27 -7.54
CA ASN A 66 -12.46 -19.09 -8.64
C ASN A 66 -11.89 -20.44 -8.20
N ALA A 67 -11.42 -20.57 -6.95
CA ALA A 67 -10.90 -21.83 -6.43
C ALA A 67 -12.00 -22.81 -5.97
N HIS A 68 -13.24 -22.32 -5.84
CA HIS A 68 -14.42 -23.10 -5.49
C HIS A 68 -15.23 -23.55 -6.72
N GLU A 69 -14.87 -23.09 -7.92
CA GLU A 69 -15.35 -23.59 -9.22
C GLU A 69 -14.58 -24.85 -9.64
#